data_AF-A0AAV3H8A6-F1
#
_entry.id   AF-A0AAV3H8A6-F1
#
_cell.length_a   1.000
_cell.length_b   1.000
_cell.length_c   1.000
_cell.angle_alpha   90.00
_cell.angle_beta   90.00
_cell.angle_gamma   90.00
#
_symmetry.space_group_name_H-M   'P 1'
#
loop_
_entity.id
_entity.type
_entity.pdbx_description
1 polymer ?
#
loop_
_entity_poly.entity_id
_entity_poly.type
_entity_poly.pdbx_seq_one_letter_code
_entity_poly.pdbx_strand_id
1 'polypeptide(L)' 'MARLNRNNSDLHDLLVDYYVLGKTFMALARKHGCSDGHIGKRLQKAEGVVEGMLMMLDVKLEMDRYVERDSVTA' A
#
# COMPACT_ATOMS: atom_id res chain seq x y z
N MET A 1 -10.63 6.82 -4.42
CA MET A 1 -9.41 7.60 -4.72
C MET A 1 -9.42 9.04 -4.19
N ALA A 2 -10.52 9.81 -4.30
CA ALA A 2 -10.52 11.25 -3.95
C ALA A 2 -10.38 11.62 -2.45
N ARG A 3 -10.62 10.70 -1.50
CA ARG A 3 -10.51 10.99 -0.05
C ARG A 3 -9.10 10.79 0.53
N LEU A 4 -8.21 10.05 -0.16
CA LEU A 4 -6.82 9.83 0.28
C LEU A 4 -5.93 11.06 0.02
N ASN A 5 -6.21 11.78 -1.07
CA ASN A 5 -5.46 12.97 -1.51
C ASN A 5 -5.58 14.18 -0.55
N ARG A 6 -6.58 14.19 0.35
CA ARG A 6 -6.79 15.32 1.26
C ARG A 6 -5.92 15.29 2.52
N ASN A 7 -5.29 14.15 2.84
CA ASN A 7 -4.59 13.98 4.13
C ASN A 7 -3.12 13.52 4.01
N ASN A 8 -2.68 12.91 2.90
CA ASN A 8 -1.27 12.51 2.69
C ASN A 8 -0.95 12.36 1.19
N SER A 9 -0.78 13.49 0.48
CA SER A 9 -0.39 13.53 -0.94
C SER A 9 0.88 12.73 -1.23
N ASP A 10 1.85 12.75 -0.31
CA ASP A 10 3.13 12.04 -0.47
C ASP A 10 3.03 10.51 -0.48
N LEU A 11 2.02 9.94 0.18
CA LEU A 11 1.80 8.49 0.18
C LEU A 11 1.03 8.07 -1.08
N HIS A 12 0.12 8.92 -1.54
CA HIS A 12 -0.62 8.70 -2.78
C HIS A 12 0.33 8.71 -3.99
N ASP A 13 1.21 9.70 -4.09
CA ASP A 13 2.18 9.76 -5.18
C ASP A 13 3.13 8.56 -5.19
N LEU A 14 3.50 8.04 -4.01
CA LEU A 14 4.33 6.84 -3.91
C LEU A 14 3.60 5.59 -4.42
N LEU A 15 2.32 5.42 -4.08
CA LEU A 15 1.50 4.31 -4.58
C LEU A 15 1.29 4.39 -6.09
N VAL A 16 1.04 5.60 -6.63
CA VAL A 16 0.88 5.81 -8.07
C VAL A 16 2.19 5.54 -8.80
N ASP A 17 3.32 6.07 -8.31
CA ASP A 17 4.63 5.83 -8.90
C ASP A 17 4.98 4.33 -8.93
N TYR A 18 4.61 3.57 -7.91
CA TYR A 18 4.90 2.14 -7.81
C TYR A 18 3.93 1.26 -8.63
N TYR A 19 2.62 1.39 -8.40
CA TYR A 19 1.61 0.51 -9.00
C TYR A 19 1.14 0.95 -10.40
N VAL A 20 1.10 2.26 -10.68
CA VAL A 20 0.62 2.78 -11.98
C VAL A 20 1.78 2.98 -12.94
N LEU A 21 2.87 3.60 -12.48
CA LEU A 21 4.05 3.90 -13.30
C LEU A 21 5.10 2.78 -13.29
N GLY A 22 4.93 1.75 -12.45
CA GLY A 22 5.80 0.58 -12.43
C GLY A 22 7.23 0.86 -11.96
N LYS A 23 7.46 1.93 -11.18
CA LYS A 23 8.80 2.26 -10.69
C LYS A 23 9.26 1.26 -9.63
N THR A 24 10.52 0.84 -9.73
CA THR A 24 11.13 -0.03 -8.73
C THR A 24 11.46 0.73 -7.44
N PHE A 25 11.64 -0.02 -6.34
CA PHE A 25 12.14 0.55 -5.08
C PHE A 25 13.42 1.37 -5.27
N MET A 26 14.36 0.86 -6.07
CA MET A 26 15.62 1.57 -6.38
C MET A 26 15.39 2.91 -7.08
N ALA A 27 14.41 2.99 -7.98
CA ALA A 27 14.11 4.22 -8.71
C ALA A 27 13.41 5.25 -7.81
N LEU A 28 12.50 4.78 -6.95
CA LEU A 28 11.84 5.60 -5.93
C LEU A 28 12.84 6.12 -4.88
N ALA A 29 13.73 5.26 -4.39
CA ALA A 29 14.78 5.59 -3.44
C ALA A 29 15.69 6.71 -3.96
N ARG A 30 16.13 6.60 -5.22
CA ARG A 30 16.91 7.64 -5.89
C ARG A 30 16.13 8.95 -6.05
N LYS A 31 14.85 8.88 -6.46
CA LYS A 31 13.99 10.07 -6.63
C LYS A 31 13.77 10.81 -5.30
N HIS A 32 13.63 10.09 -4.20
CA HIS A 32 13.39 10.65 -2.87
C HIS A 32 14.67 10.84 -2.03
N GLY A 33 15.85 10.54 -2.57
CA GLY A 33 17.12 10.69 -1.86
C GLY A 33 17.24 9.85 -0.57
N CYS A 34 16.58 8.68 -0.52
CA CYS A 34 16.55 7.80 0.65
C CYS A 34 16.88 6.35 0.29
N SER A 35 17.06 5.47 1.27
CA SER A 35 17.34 4.05 1.03
C SER A 35 16.08 3.28 0.61
N ASP A 36 16.27 2.16 -0.09
CA ASP A 36 15.14 1.32 -0.53
C ASP A 36 14.30 0.81 0.64
N GLY A 37 14.95 0.51 1.77
CA GLY A 37 14.28 0.12 3.00
C GLY A 37 13.42 1.25 3.60
N HIS A 38 13.78 2.51 3.39
CA HIS A 38 12.95 3.64 3.78
C HIS A 38 11.71 3.76 2.88
N ILE A 39 11.88 3.58 1.56
CA ILE A 39 10.75 3.54 0.62
C ILE A 39 9.81 2.36 0.94
N GLY A 40 10.35 1.17 1.19
CA GLY A 40 9.55 -0.01 1.54
C GLY A 40 8.67 0.22 2.77
N LYS A 41 9.21 0.81 3.85
CA LYS A 41 8.43 1.19 5.04
C LYS A 41 7.35 2.21 4.74
N ARG A 42 7.63 3.19 3.87
CA ARG A 42 6.64 4.20 3.45
C ARG A 42 5.54 3.59 2.58
N LEU A 43 5.90 2.68 1.68
CA LEU A 43 4.97 1.98 0.81
C LEU A 43 4.04 1.09 1.64
N GLN A 44 4.59 0.29 2.55
CA GLN A 44 3.81 -0.55 3.47
C GLN A 44 2.84 0.28 4.31
N LYS A 45 3.29 1.46 4.80
CA LYS A 45 2.41 2.39 5.51
C LYS A 45 1.27 2.90 4.62
N ALA A 46 1.55 3.22 3.36
CA ALA A 46 0.54 3.68 2.41
C ALA A 46 -0.48 2.57 2.09
N GLU A 47 0.00 1.35 1.85
CA GLU A 47 -0.81 0.16 1.63
C GLU A 47 -1.73 -0.13 2.83
N GLY A 48 -1.19 -0.13 4.05
CA GLY A 48 -1.99 -0.38 5.26
C GLY A 48 -3.08 0.68 5.52
N VAL A 49 -2.88 1.93 5.08
CA VAL A 49 -3.94 2.95 5.14
C VAL A 49 -5.05 2.63 4.13
N VAL A 50 -4.69 2.25 2.90
CA VAL A 50 -5.67 1.86 1.86
C VAL A 50 -6.44 0.61 2.29
N GLU A 51 -5.74 -0.39 2.80
CA GLU A 51 -6.30 -1.62 3.37
C GLU A 51 -7.29 -1.31 4.50
N GLY A 52 -6.90 -0.50 5.49
CA GLY A 52 -7.79 -0.11 6.59
C GLY A 52 -9.04 0.65 6.11
N MET A 53 -8.93 1.48 5.07
CA MET A 53 -10.09 2.13 4.46
C MET A 53 -11.01 1.13 3.74
N LEU A 54 -10.45 0.13 3.05
CA LEU A 54 -11.21 -0.91 2.37
C LEU A 54 -11.92 -1.82 3.37
N MET A 55 -11.27 -2.16 4.49
CA MET A 55 -11.88 -2.87 5.61
C MET A 55 -13.06 -2.09 6.21
N MET A 56 -12.93 -0.78 6.42
CA MET A 56 -14.04 0.06 6.90
C MET A 56 -15.23 0.11 5.92
N LEU A 57 -14.99 -0.16 4.64
CA LEU A 57 -16.02 -0.21 3.60
C LEU A 57 -16.57 -1.63 3.37
N ASP A 58 -16.17 -2.60 4.20
CA ASP A 58 -16.50 -4.03 4.07
C ASP A 58 -16.14 -4.62 2.69
N VAL A 59 -15.07 -4.08 2.07
CA VAL A 59 -14.57 -4.58 0.79
C VAL A 59 -13.62 -5.73 1.05
N LYS A 60 -14.01 -6.94 0.61
CA LYS A 60 -13.15 -8.13 0.66
C LYS A 60 -11.95 -7.97 -0.27
N LEU A 61 -10.75 -8.09 0.27
CA LEU A 61 -9.52 -8.08 -0.50
C LEU A 61 -9.08 -9.51 -0.82
N GLU A 62 -8.44 -9.71 -1.96
CA GLU A 62 -7.88 -11.03 -2.33
C GLU A 62 -6.85 -11.51 -1.30
N MET A 63 -6.18 -10.57 -0.61
CA MET A 63 -5.21 -10.85 0.43
C MET A 63 -5.83 -11.38 1.74
N ASP A 64 -7.13 -11.14 1.99
CA ASP A 64 -7.81 -11.60 3.20
C ASP A 64 -7.80 -13.13 3.32
N ARG A 65 -7.80 -13.83 2.17
CA ARG A 65 -7.73 -15.31 2.11
C ARG A 65 -6.44 -15.89 2.71
N TYR A 66 -5.35 -15.13 2.74
CA TYR A 66 -4.09 -15.58 3.35
C TYR A 66 -4.04 -15.34 4.86
N VAL A 67 -4.98 -14.55 5.40
CA VAL A 67 -5.11 -14.21 6.82
C VAL A 67 -6.19 -15.07 7.49
N GLU A 68 -7.26 -15.40 6.76
CA GLU A 68 -8.21 -16.45 7.15
C GLU A 68 -7.49 -17.81 7.11
N ARG A 69 -6.85 -18.19 8.22
CA ARG A 69 -6.48 -19.59 8.46
C ARG A 69 -7.76 -20.39 8.26
N ASP A 70 -7.78 -21.24 7.23
CA ASP A 70 -8.75 -22.31 7.10
C ASP A 70 -8.90 -22.96 8.47
N SER A 71 -10.03 -22.69 9.13
CA SER A 71 -10.51 -23.58 10.17
C SER A 71 -10.95 -24.82 9.42
N VAL A 72 -9.98 -25.70 9.13
CA VAL A 72 -10.19 -27.05 8.64
C VAL A 72 -11.14 -27.70 9.64
N THR A 73 -12.42 -27.66 9.30
CA THR A 73 -13.47 -28.38 10.01
C THR A 73 -13.57 -29.70 9.27
N ALA A 74 -13.01 -30.74 9.86
CA ALA A 74 -13.32 -32.13 9.55
C ALA A 74 -14.51 -32.57 10.42
#